data_AF-A0A2G6GQH2-F1
#
_entry.id   AF-A0A2G6GQH2-F1
#
_cell.length_a   1.000
_cell.length_b   1.000
_cell.length_c   1.000
_cell.angle_alpha   90.00
_cell.angle_beta   90.00
_cell.angle_gamma   90.00
#
_symmetry.space_group_name_H-M   'P 1'
#
loop_
_entity.id
_entity.type
_entity.pdbx_description
1 polymer ?
#
loop_
_entity_poly.entity_id
_entity_poly.type
_entity_poly.pdbx_seq_one_letter_code
_entity_poly.pdbx_strand_id
1 'polypeptide(L)'
;MVEVKTDMTVEKINHFTEQLSLFKTYMPEYADKKLYGAVAGIKYSEHSDKYAYKQGLFVIRNSGDYILEIANPESFVPKLF
;
A
#
# COMPACT_ATOMS: atom_id res chain seq x y z
N MET A 1 2.90 0.87 7.35
CA MET A 1 2.13 2.11 7.09
C MET A 1 1.04 1.81 6.08
N VAL A 2 -0.13 2.45 6.19
CA VAL A 2 -1.25 2.24 5.27
C VAL A 2 -1.71 3.59 4.72
N GLU A 3 -1.83 3.71 3.40
CA GLU A 3 -2.42 4.87 2.74
C GLU A 3 -3.87 4.59 2.37
N VAL A 4 -4.79 5.48 2.74
CA VAL A 4 -6.23 5.32 2.49
C VAL A 4 -6.76 6.48 1.66
N LYS A 5 -7.37 6.18 0.50
CA LYS A 5 -7.96 7.19 -0.39
C LYS A 5 -9.29 6.71 -0.98
N THR A 6 -10.19 7.63 -1.33
CA THR A 6 -11.41 7.29 -2.08
C THR A 6 -11.06 6.75 -3.48
N ASP A 7 -10.16 7.42 -4.17
CA ASP A 7 -9.65 7.03 -5.49
C ASP A 7 -8.14 6.88 -5.43
N MET A 8 -7.66 5.66 -5.67
CA MET A 8 -6.25 5.30 -5.68
C MET A 8 -5.74 5.33 -7.13
N THR A 9 -4.70 6.11 -7.37
CA THR A 9 -4.04 6.26 -8.69
C THR A 9 -2.58 5.84 -8.60
N VAL A 10 -1.94 5.61 -9.76
CA VAL A 10 -0.50 5.27 -9.82
C VAL A 10 0.35 6.38 -9.22
N GLU A 11 0.01 7.65 -9.48
CA GLU A 11 0.70 8.81 -8.92
C GLU A 11 0.70 8.81 -7.38
N LYS A 12 -0.46 8.56 -6.76
CA LYS A 12 -0.58 8.50 -5.30
C LYS A 12 0.24 7.34 -4.72
N ILE A 13 0.31 6.21 -5.41
CA ILE A 13 1.15 5.08 -5.00
C ILE A 13 2.63 5.45 -5.05
N ASN A 14 3.09 6.12 -6.11
CA ASN A 14 4.48 6.58 -6.21
C ASN A 14 4.84 7.51 -5.05
N HIS A 15 4.01 8.52 -4.80
CA HIS A 15 4.21 9.44 -3.68
C HIS A 15 4.27 8.69 -2.33
N PHE A 16 3.36 7.74 -2.12
CA PHE A 16 3.37 6.93 -0.91
C PHE A 16 4.62 6.05 -0.77
N THR A 17 5.14 5.48 -1.87
CA THR A 17 6.38 4.70 -1.83
C THR A 17 7.61 5.54 -1.52
N GLU A 18 7.64 6.81 -1.92
CA GLU A 18 8.67 7.77 -1.52
C GLU A 18 8.56 8.11 -0.03
N GLN A 19 7.34 8.28 0.50
CA GLN A 19 7.15 8.46 1.93
C GLN A 19 7.61 7.25 2.74
N LEU A 20 7.34 6.03 2.26
CA LEU A 20 7.81 4.80 2.89
C LEU A 20 9.35 4.74 2.94
N SER A 21 10.06 5.13 1.87
CA SER A 21 11.53 5.10 1.83
C SER A 21 12.17 6.12 2.77
N LEU A 22 11.48 7.24 3.04
CA LEU A 22 11.93 8.27 3.96
C LEU A 22 11.44 8.07 5.40
N PHE A 23 10.53 7.12 5.63
CA PHE A 23 9.85 6.96 6.92
C PHE A 23 10.82 6.82 8.09
N LYS A 24 11.83 5.95 7.98
CA LYS A 24 12.80 5.71 9.07
C LYS A 24 13.73 6.90 9.33
N THR A 25 13.89 7.78 8.35
CA THR A 25 14.64 9.03 8.52
C THR A 25 13.86 10.01 9.40
N TYR A 26 12.54 10.10 9.22
CA TYR A 26 11.67 11.01 9.96
C TYR A 26 11.13 10.42 11.27
N MET A 27 11.09 9.09 11.38
CA MET A 27 10.58 8.35 12.54
C MET A 27 11.65 7.35 13.04
N PRO A 28 12.79 7.86 13.55
CA PRO A 28 13.95 7.03 13.92
C PRO A 28 13.65 6.03 15.04
N GLU A 29 12.62 6.26 15.86
CA GLU A 29 12.17 5.33 16.91
C GLU A 29 11.68 3.98 16.36
N TYR A 30 11.39 3.88 15.06
CA TYR A 30 11.03 2.64 14.38
C TYR A 30 12.14 2.09 13.47
N ALA A 31 13.37 2.60 13.57
CA ALA A 31 14.47 2.21 12.68
C ALA A 31 14.75 0.68 12.70
N ASP A 32 14.60 0.07 13.88
CA ASP A 32 14.78 -1.37 14.11
C ASP A 32 13.57 -2.23 13.69
N LYS A 33 12.45 -1.60 13.32
CA LYS A 33 11.23 -2.30 12.94
C LYS A 33 11.21 -2.63 11.45
N LYS A 34 10.50 -3.71 11.11
CA LYS A 34 10.15 -4.02 9.73
C LYS A 34 9.04 -3.09 9.27
N LEU A 35 9.27 -2.35 8.19
CA LEU A 35 8.28 -1.46 7.60
C LEU A 35 7.71 -2.12 6.34
N TYR A 36 6.41 -2.41 6.39
CA TYR A 36 5.63 -2.82 5.23
C TYR A 36 4.63 -1.73 4.87
N GLY A 37 4.30 -1.65 3.58
CA GLY A 37 3.31 -0.71 3.04
C GLY A 37 2.02 -1.40 2.60
N ALA A 38 0.90 -0.70 2.77
CA ALA A 38 -0.39 -1.11 2.23
C ALA A 38 -1.16 0.09 1.66
N VAL A 39 -2.03 -0.15 0.68
CA VAL A 39 -2.95 0.85 0.13
C VAL A 39 -4.38 0.35 0.24
N ALA A 40 -5.28 1.19 0.72
CA ALA A 40 -6.71 0.92 0.75
C ALA A 40 -7.46 1.96 -0.08
N GLY A 41 -8.39 1.51 -0.91
CA GLY A 41 -9.20 2.41 -1.70
C GLY A 41 -10.60 1.91 -2.01
N ILE A 42 -11.54 2.86 -2.18
CA ILE A 42 -12.89 2.56 -2.65
C ILE A 42 -12.84 2.26 -4.15
N LYS A 43 -12.04 3.01 -4.91
CA LYS A 43 -11.80 2.83 -6.34
C LYS A 43 -10.30 2.79 -6.63
N TYR A 44 -9.94 2.00 -7.64
CA TYR A 44 -8.57 1.86 -8.14
C TYR A 44 -8.56 2.21 -9.63
N SER A 45 -8.17 3.44 -9.93
CA SER A 45 -8.08 3.95 -11.31
C SER A 45 -6.79 3.45 -11.98
N GLU A 46 -6.77 3.37 -13.32
CA GLU A 46 -5.56 3.05 -14.10
C GLU A 46 -4.88 1.71 -13.74
N HIS A 47 -5.64 0.74 -13.22
CA HIS A 47 -5.08 -0.50 -12.67
C HIS A 47 -4.02 -0.27 -11.57
N SER A 48 -4.20 0.81 -10.79
CA SER A 48 -3.33 1.20 -9.68
C SER A 48 -3.23 0.11 -8.62
N ASP A 49 -4.25 -0.73 -8.48
CA ASP A 49 -4.26 -1.92 -7.66
C ASP A 49 -3.15 -2.91 -8.04
N LYS A 50 -3.02 -3.23 -9.33
CA LYS A 50 -1.95 -4.11 -9.85
C LYS A 50 -0.59 -3.44 -9.74
N TYR A 51 -0.54 -2.11 -9.92
CA TYR A 51 0.69 -1.36 -9.74
C TYR A 51 1.17 -1.42 -8.29
N ALA A 52 0.30 -1.17 -7.31
CA ALA A 52 0.62 -1.27 -5.88
C ALA A 52 1.12 -2.68 -5.51
N TYR A 53 0.44 -3.72 -6.00
CA TYR A 53 0.91 -5.11 -5.85
C TYR A 53 2.35 -5.29 -6.36
N LYS A 54 2.66 -4.79 -7.56
CA LYS A 54 4.01 -4.86 -8.15
C LYS A 54 5.04 -4.04 -7.38
N GLN A 55 4.64 -2.97 -6.69
CA GLN A 55 5.52 -2.21 -5.80
C GLN A 55 5.76 -2.90 -4.45
N GLY A 56 5.21 -4.11 -4.24
CA GLY A 56 5.36 -4.86 -3.01
C GLY A 56 4.48 -4.36 -1.87
N LEU A 57 3.36 -3.69 -2.20
CA LEU A 57 2.39 -3.21 -1.22
C LEU A 57 1.23 -4.20 -1.07
N PHE A 58 0.71 -4.30 0.16
CA PHE A 58 -0.60 -4.91 0.35
C PHE A 58 -1.69 -4.02 -0.27
N VAL A 59 -2.69 -4.62 -0.89
CA VAL A 59 -3.79 -3.95 -1.58
C VAL A 59 -5.08 -4.35 -0.89
N ILE A 60 -5.75 -3.38 -0.27
CA ILE A 60 -6.97 -3.60 0.50
C ILE A 60 -8.15 -3.04 -0.29
N ARG A 61 -9.04 -3.91 -0.74
CA ARG A 61 -10.19 -3.53 -1.56
C ARG A 61 -11.49 -3.66 -0.78
N ASN A 62 -12.47 -2.87 -1.16
CA ASN A 62 -13.85 -3.11 -0.77
C ASN A 62 -14.45 -4.16 -1.72
N SER A 63 -14.85 -5.31 -1.18
CA SER A 63 -15.46 -6.41 -1.93
C SER A 63 -16.99 -6.33 -2.02
N GLY A 64 -17.59 -5.22 -1.56
CA GLY A 64 -19.03 -5.04 -1.40
C GLY A 64 -19.47 -5.20 0.07
N ASP A 65 -20.70 -4.78 0.38
CA ASP A 65 -21.37 -5.00 1.68
C ASP A 65 -20.54 -4.65 2.94
N TYR A 66 -19.75 -3.56 2.85
CA TYR A 66 -18.84 -3.11 3.92
C TYR A 66 -17.71 -4.08 4.27
N ILE A 67 -17.44 -5.07 3.41
CA ILE A 67 -16.34 -6.02 3.58
C ILE A 67 -15.07 -5.46 2.95
N LEU A 68 -13.98 -5.51 3.72
CA LEU A 68 -12.63 -5.18 3.25
C LEU A 68 -11.80 -6.46 3.16
N GLU A 69 -11.13 -6.66 2.04
CA GLU A 69 -10.26 -7.81 1.81
C GLU A 69 -8.84 -7.38 1.41
N ILE A 70 -7.85 -8.19 1.78
CA ILE A 70 -6.50 -8.10 1.22
C ILE A 70 -6.51 -8.86 -0.10
N ALA A 71 -6.42 -8.13 -1.21
CA ALA A 71 -6.54 -8.67 -2.56
C ALA A 71 -5.23 -9.28 -3.11
N ASN A 72 -4.15 -9.28 -2.32
CA ASN A 72 -2.90 -9.94 -2.68
C ASN A 72 -3.09 -11.47 -2.64
N PRO A 73 -2.54 -12.23 -3.60
CA PRO A 73 -2.55 -13.69 -3.53
C PRO A 73 -1.69 -14.19 -2.35
N GLU A 74 -1.94 -15.42 -1.90
CA GLU A 74 -1.16 -16.04 -0.81
C GLU A 74 0.35 -16.12 -1.09
N SER A 75 0.73 -16.20 -2.37
CA SER A 75 2.13 -16.21 -2.82
C SER A 75 2.79 -14.83 -2.79
N PHE A 76 2.09 -13.78 -2.36
CA PHE A 76 2.62 -12.43 -2.34
C PHE A 76 3.74 -12.26 -1.32
N VAL A 77 4.84 -11.65 -1.76
CA VAL A 77 5.98 -11.29 -0.91
C VAL A 77 6.01 -9.77 -0.77
N PRO A 78 5.73 -9.20 0.42
CA PRO A 78 5.74 -7.76 0.60
C PRO A 78 7.16 -7.21 0.58
N LYS A 79 7.32 -6.01 0.01
CA LYS A 79 8.60 -5.30 0.05
C LYS A 79 8.83 -4.75 1.44
N LEU A 80 10.03 -5.00 1.97
CA LEU A 80 10.52 -4.35 3.17
C LEU A 80 11.09 -2.97 2.80
N PHE A 81 10.55 -1.92 3.39
CA PHE A 81 10.98 -0.53 3.19
C PHE A 81 11.92 -0.05 4.32
#